data_AF-A0A6G3WVW6-F1
#
_entry.id   AF-A0A6G3WVW6-F1
#
_cell.length_a   1.000
_cell.length_b   1.000
_cell.length_c   1.000
_cell.angle_alpha   90.00
_cell.angle_beta   90.00
_cell.angle_gamma   90.00
#
_symmetry.space_group_name_H-M   'P 1'
#
loop_
_entity.id
_entity.type
_entity.pdbx_description
1 polymer ?
#
loop_
_entity_poly.entity_id
_entity_poly.type
_entity_poly.pdbx_seq_one_letter_code
_entity_poly.pdbx_strand_id
1 'polypeptide(L)'
;LTPRALHEQGDEALIEEVRRLGGTDESILRDPDLREIILPAIRGDFTIVGTYGPRPADPVGCPVYGYVGDDDPGASVEDMSAWSDVAPGGFRLDVLPGGHFYLVEQHEPLLRSVLARLHPADDGPRPPRP
;
A
#
# COMPACT_ATOMS: atom_id res chain seq x y z
N LEU A 1 -7.87 -12.80 -1.67
CA LEU A 1 -8.84 -12.66 -0.56
C LEU A 1 -8.65 -11.26 0.01
N THR A 2 -9.65 -10.39 -0.04
CA THR A 2 -9.58 -9.08 0.63
C THR A 2 -9.55 -9.36 2.15
N PRO A 3 -8.60 -8.83 2.94
CA PRO A 3 -8.31 -9.31 4.30
C PRO A 3 -9.31 -8.80 5.34
N ARG A 4 -10.60 -8.78 5.01
CA ARG A 4 -11.62 -8.17 5.87
C ARG A 4 -11.83 -8.93 7.17
N ALA A 5 -11.66 -10.25 7.14
CA ALA A 5 -11.84 -11.14 8.30
C ALA A 5 -10.57 -11.93 8.65
N LEU A 6 -9.41 -11.66 8.01
CA LEU A 6 -8.21 -12.45 8.27
C LEU A 6 -7.74 -12.34 9.73
N HIS A 7 -7.93 -11.16 10.34
CA HIS A 7 -7.64 -10.93 11.74
C HIS A 7 -8.54 -11.72 12.71
N GLU A 8 -9.67 -12.23 12.24
CA GLU A 8 -10.57 -13.11 13.00
C GLU A 8 -10.15 -14.59 12.90
N GLN A 9 -9.20 -14.90 12.01
CA GLN A 9 -8.67 -16.25 11.84
C GLN A 9 -7.52 -16.54 12.83
N GLY A 10 -7.09 -17.80 12.90
CA GLY A 10 -5.98 -18.24 13.74
C GLY A 10 -4.62 -17.73 13.26
N ASP A 11 -3.60 -17.85 14.11
CA ASP A 11 -2.24 -17.36 13.83
C ASP A 11 -1.65 -17.92 12.53
N GLU A 12 -1.92 -19.18 12.20
CA GLU A 12 -1.42 -19.80 10.98
C GLU A 12 -1.98 -19.14 9.71
N ALA A 13 -3.23 -18.67 9.73
CA ALA A 13 -3.80 -17.96 8.59
C ALA A 13 -3.13 -16.58 8.40
N LEU A 14 -2.80 -15.89 9.49
CA LEU A 14 -2.05 -14.63 9.42
C LEU A 14 -0.64 -14.86 8.89
N ILE A 15 0.04 -15.92 9.33
CA ILE A 15 1.38 -16.27 8.86
C ILE A 15 1.35 -16.64 7.38
N GLU A 16 0.35 -17.40 6.93
CA GLU A 16 0.21 -17.77 5.54
C GLU A 16 -0.03 -16.55 4.65
N GLU A 17 -0.84 -15.59 5.09
CA GLU A 17 -1.02 -14.34 4.35
C GLU A 17 0.26 -13.51 4.29
N VAL A 18 0.96 -13.33 5.42
CA VAL A 18 2.22 -12.57 5.45
C VAL A 18 3.26 -13.21 4.52
N ARG A 19 3.32 -14.54 4.49
CA ARG A 19 4.13 -15.30 3.54
C ARG A 19 3.70 -15.06 2.09
N ARG A 20 2.40 -15.08 1.82
CA ARG A 20 1.84 -14.85 0.48
C ARG A 20 2.15 -13.46 -0.06
N LEU A 21 2.17 -12.44 0.81
CA LEU A 21 2.54 -11.08 0.44
C LEU A 21 4.05 -10.95 0.18
N GLY A 22 4.89 -11.71 0.88
CA GLY A 22 6.29 -11.93 0.48
C GLY A 22 7.31 -10.89 0.96
N GLY A 23 7.03 -10.14 2.03
CA GLY A 23 7.97 -9.13 2.56
C GLY A 23 8.43 -9.33 3.99
N THR A 24 8.13 -10.49 4.58
CA THR A 24 8.74 -10.91 5.84
C THR A 24 9.68 -12.08 5.58
N ASP A 25 10.85 -12.07 6.19
CA ASP A 25 11.84 -13.13 6.05
C ASP A 25 11.28 -14.47 6.57
N GLU A 26 11.39 -15.52 5.76
CA GLU A 26 10.93 -16.87 6.10
C GLU A 26 11.58 -17.43 7.37
N SER A 27 12.80 -17.00 7.71
CA SER A 27 13.47 -17.41 8.95
C SER A 27 12.70 -16.93 10.19
N ILE A 28 12.18 -15.69 10.15
CA ILE A 28 11.33 -15.12 11.20
C ILE A 28 10.02 -15.89 11.27
N LEU A 29 9.41 -16.18 10.11
CA LEU A 29 8.15 -16.92 10.03
C LEU A 29 8.29 -18.40 10.39
N ARG A 30 9.48 -18.95 10.65
CA ARG A 30 9.67 -20.37 11.04
C ARG A 30 10.11 -20.54 12.50
N ASP A 31 10.59 -19.47 13.12
CA ASP A 31 11.03 -19.47 14.50
C ASP A 31 9.82 -19.25 15.45
N PRO A 32 9.48 -20.20 16.35
CA PRO A 32 8.34 -20.08 17.26
C PRO A 32 8.48 -18.89 18.21
N ASP A 33 9.68 -18.60 18.68
CA ASP A 33 9.93 -17.54 19.66
C ASP A 33 9.77 -16.18 18.99
N LEU A 34 10.23 -16.03 17.74
CA LEU A 34 10.03 -14.82 16.97
C LEU A 34 8.56 -14.63 16.56
N ARG A 35 7.86 -15.71 16.20
CA ARG A 35 6.42 -15.68 15.90
C ARG A 35 5.63 -15.12 17.10
N GLU A 36 5.89 -15.60 18.31
CA GLU A 36 5.20 -15.14 19.53
C GLU A 36 5.34 -13.62 19.72
N ILE A 37 6.49 -13.06 19.35
CA ILE A 37 6.79 -11.63 19.47
C ILE A 37 6.05 -10.80 18.40
N ILE A 38 6.00 -11.26 17.14
CA ILE A 38 5.48 -10.45 16.02
C ILE A 38 3.97 -10.61 15.78
N LEU A 39 3.39 -11.76 16.13
CA LEU A 39 1.99 -12.09 15.85
C LEU A 39 1.00 -11.08 16.46
N PRO A 40 1.19 -10.57 17.69
CA PRO A 40 0.30 -9.55 18.24
C PRO A 40 0.27 -8.26 17.40
N ALA A 41 1.42 -7.81 16.89
CA ALA A 41 1.51 -6.63 16.04
C ALA A 41 0.85 -6.87 14.68
N ILE A 42 1.18 -8.00 14.03
CA ILE A 42 0.58 -8.41 12.75
C ILE A 42 -0.95 -8.47 12.87
N ARG A 43 -1.46 -9.13 13.92
CA ARG A 43 -2.90 -9.23 14.15
C ARG A 43 -3.54 -7.86 14.35
N GLY A 44 -2.88 -6.96 15.08
CA GLY A 44 -3.33 -5.58 15.24
C GLY A 44 -3.46 -4.85 13.90
N ASP A 45 -2.43 -4.90 13.07
CA ASP A 45 -2.41 -4.24 11.77
C ASP A 45 -3.49 -4.80 10.81
N PHE A 46 -3.61 -6.14 10.74
CA PHE A 46 -4.67 -6.79 9.95
C PHE A 46 -6.07 -6.51 10.50
N THR A 47 -6.22 -6.29 11.81
CA THR A 47 -7.51 -5.86 12.39
C THR A 47 -7.86 -4.46 11.89
N ILE A 48 -6.91 -3.53 11.93
CA ILE A 48 -7.12 -2.14 11.48
C ILE A 48 -7.49 -2.12 9.99
N VAL A 49 -6.71 -2.79 9.15
CA VAL A 49 -6.96 -2.86 7.69
C VAL A 49 -8.27 -3.58 7.40
N GLY A 50 -8.54 -4.71 8.06
CA GLY A 50 -9.72 -5.53 7.81
C GLY A 50 -11.03 -4.88 8.27
N THR A 51 -10.99 -4.10 9.36
CA THR A 51 -12.17 -3.40 9.89
C THR A 51 -12.34 -1.99 9.33
N TYR A 52 -11.41 -1.51 8.51
CA TYR A 52 -11.54 -0.21 7.86
C TYR A 52 -12.78 -0.16 6.97
N GLY A 53 -13.72 0.70 7.36
CA GLY A 53 -14.90 1.04 6.59
C GLY A 53 -14.72 2.43 5.99
N PRO A 54 -14.52 2.57 4.66
CA PRO A 54 -14.44 3.89 4.05
C PRO A 54 -15.74 4.64 4.32
N ARG A 55 -15.60 5.90 4.77
CA ARG A 55 -16.72 6.83 4.96
C ARG A 55 -16.67 7.88 3.85
N PRO A 56 -17.80 8.48 3.47
CA PRO A 56 -17.79 9.65 2.61
C PRO A 56 -16.85 10.69 3.18
N ALA A 57 -15.87 11.11 2.37
CA ALA A 57 -14.87 12.10 2.72
C ALA A 57 -14.67 13.03 1.53
N ASP A 58 -14.29 14.28 1.80
CA ASP A 58 -13.93 15.21 0.73
C ASP A 58 -12.72 14.67 -0.04
N PRO A 59 -12.71 14.79 -1.38
CA PRO A 59 -11.55 14.40 -2.17
C PRO A 59 -10.30 15.17 -1.75
N VAL A 60 -9.13 14.57 -1.95
CA VAL A 60 -7.86 15.22 -1.58
C VAL A 60 -7.57 16.40 -2.51
N GLY A 61 -7.07 17.49 -1.93
CA GLY A 61 -6.80 18.74 -2.66
C GLY A 61 -5.45 18.79 -3.40
N CYS A 62 -4.73 17.68 -3.48
CA CYS A 62 -3.43 17.57 -4.14
C CYS A 62 -3.43 16.47 -5.20
N PRO A 63 -2.48 16.50 -6.16
CA PRO A 63 -2.26 15.37 -7.05
C PRO A 63 -1.89 14.10 -6.29
N VAL A 64 -2.42 12.96 -6.72
CA VAL A 64 -2.10 11.63 -6.17
C VAL A 64 -1.32 10.82 -7.20
N TYR A 65 -0.21 10.23 -6.75
CA TYR A 65 0.62 9.35 -7.56
C TYR A 65 0.58 7.95 -6.93
N GLY A 66 -0.11 7.03 -7.60
CA GLY A 66 -0.18 5.62 -7.21
C GLY A 66 0.96 4.82 -7.82
N TYR A 67 1.39 3.79 -7.09
CA TYR A 67 2.38 2.81 -7.54
C TYR A 67 1.89 1.41 -7.15
N VAL A 68 2.05 0.44 -8.04
CA VAL A 68 1.60 -0.94 -7.82
C VAL A 68 2.50 -1.93 -8.55
N GLY A 69 2.64 -3.12 -7.99
CA GLY A 69 3.28 -4.26 -8.65
C GLY A 69 2.38 -4.85 -9.73
N ASP A 70 2.94 -5.30 -10.85
CA ASP A 70 2.18 -5.98 -11.90
C ASP A 70 1.67 -7.38 -11.51
N ASP A 71 2.28 -7.98 -10.49
CA ASP A 71 1.91 -9.27 -9.91
C ASP A 71 1.59 -9.14 -8.40
N ASP A 72 1.16 -7.95 -7.95
CA ASP A 72 0.76 -7.72 -6.55
C ASP A 72 -0.54 -8.48 -6.24
N PRO A 73 -0.50 -9.50 -5.36
CA PRO A 73 -1.67 -10.33 -5.13
C PRO A 73 -2.55 -9.75 -3.98
N GLY A 74 -2.19 -8.58 -3.45
CA GLY A 74 -2.93 -7.80 -2.45
C GLY A 74 -3.63 -6.55 -3.02
N ALA A 75 -3.19 -6.04 -4.17
CA ALA A 75 -3.81 -4.90 -4.84
C ALA A 75 -3.69 -5.02 -6.37
N SER A 76 -4.82 -5.03 -7.08
CA SER A 76 -4.79 -5.04 -8.54
C SER A 76 -4.57 -3.64 -9.12
N VAL A 77 -4.13 -3.58 -10.38
CA VAL A 77 -4.05 -2.32 -11.15
C VAL A 77 -5.42 -1.63 -11.23
N GLU A 78 -6.50 -2.41 -11.31
CA GLU A 78 -7.87 -1.89 -11.33
C GLU A 78 -8.25 -1.25 -9.98
N ASP A 79 -8.00 -1.93 -8.87
CA ASP A 79 -8.23 -1.40 -7.51
C ASP A 79 -7.47 -0.09 -7.30
N MET A 80 -6.22 -0.04 -7.76
CA MET A 80 -5.38 1.14 -7.65
C MET A 80 -5.82 2.29 -8.56
N SER A 81 -6.45 1.99 -9.70
CA SER A 81 -6.96 3.02 -10.61
C SER A 81 -8.18 3.77 -10.05
N ALA A 82 -8.95 3.13 -9.16
CA ALA A 82 -10.10 3.74 -8.48
C ALA A 82 -9.72 4.92 -7.56
N TRP A 83 -8.44 5.06 -7.21
CA TRP A 83 -7.95 6.23 -6.47
C TRP A 83 -8.12 7.56 -7.22
N SER A 84 -8.33 7.52 -8.54
CA SER A 84 -8.68 8.72 -9.32
C SER A 84 -9.98 9.39 -8.85
N ASP A 85 -10.94 8.63 -8.29
CA ASP A 85 -12.22 9.15 -7.81
C ASP A 85 -12.07 10.10 -6.62
N VAL A 86 -11.03 9.90 -5.81
CA VAL A 86 -10.75 10.70 -4.61
C VAL A 86 -9.66 11.76 -4.83
N ALA A 87 -9.14 11.89 -6.06
CA ALA A 87 -8.01 12.76 -6.39
C ALA A 87 -8.29 13.69 -7.60
N PRO A 88 -9.28 14.59 -7.51
CA PRO A 88 -9.67 15.47 -8.62
C PRO A 88 -8.56 16.48 -9.01
N GLY A 89 -7.58 16.71 -8.13
CA GLY A 89 -6.39 17.51 -8.43
C GLY A 89 -5.40 16.85 -9.39
N GLY A 90 -5.66 15.61 -9.80
CA GLY A 90 -4.86 14.84 -10.74
C GLY A 90 -4.46 13.48 -10.16
N PHE A 91 -4.54 12.45 -10.99
CA PHE A 91 -4.14 11.09 -10.63
C PHE A 91 -3.23 10.50 -11.71
N ARG A 92 -2.17 9.82 -11.28
CA ARG A 92 -1.33 9.01 -12.16
C ARG A 92 -0.93 7.72 -11.44
N LEU A 93 -1.04 6.61 -12.15
CA LEU A 93 -0.62 5.29 -11.69
C LEU A 93 0.59 4.84 -12.50
N ASP A 94 1.67 4.46 -11.82
CA ASP A 94 2.81 3.79 -12.43
C ASP A 94 2.80 2.32 -11.98
N VAL A 95 2.77 1.38 -12.94
CA VAL A 95 2.86 -0.06 -12.68
C VAL A 95 4.33 -0.47 -12.81
N LEU A 96 4.84 -1.16 -11.78
CA LEU A 96 6.24 -1.58 -11.68
C LEU A 96 6.32 -3.12 -11.66
N PRO A 97 7.40 -3.72 -12.18
CA PRO A 97 7.57 -5.17 -12.12
C PRO A 97 7.70 -5.66 -10.67
N GLY A 98 6.90 -6.65 -10.27
CA GLY A 98 7.01 -7.32 -8.98
C GLY A 98 5.68 -7.55 -8.26
N GLY A 99 5.75 -8.30 -7.15
CA GLY A 99 4.61 -8.57 -6.26
C GLY A 99 4.34 -7.46 -5.25
N HIS A 100 3.75 -7.80 -4.10
CA HIS A 100 3.34 -6.82 -3.09
C HIS A 100 4.48 -5.92 -2.57
N PHE A 101 5.70 -6.47 -2.49
CA PHE A 101 6.91 -5.74 -2.07
C PHE A 101 7.77 -5.28 -3.26
N TYR A 102 7.17 -5.04 -4.44
CA TYR A 102 7.85 -4.52 -5.64
C TYR A 102 8.80 -3.35 -5.34
N LEU A 103 8.45 -2.50 -4.37
CA LEU A 103 9.21 -1.32 -3.96
C LEU A 103 10.64 -1.63 -3.49
N VAL A 104 10.92 -2.85 -3.02
CA VAL A 104 12.24 -3.27 -2.56
C VAL A 104 13.17 -3.49 -3.76
N GLU A 105 12.72 -4.25 -4.75
CA GLU A 105 13.50 -4.50 -5.97
C GLU A 105 13.50 -3.29 -6.91
N GLN A 106 12.38 -2.58 -6.99
CA GLN A 106 12.16 -1.42 -7.86
C GLN A 106 12.47 -0.08 -7.17
N HIS A 107 13.29 -0.09 -6.11
CA HIS A 107 13.55 1.12 -5.33
C HIS A 107 14.15 2.25 -6.19
N GLU A 108 15.07 1.96 -7.10
CA GLU A 108 15.68 2.99 -7.95
C GLU A 108 14.68 3.67 -8.91
N PRO A 109 13.92 2.94 -9.76
CA PRO A 109 12.93 3.56 -10.64
C PRO A 109 11.82 4.24 -9.84
N LEU A 110 11.37 3.66 -8.71
CA LEU A 110 10.38 4.27 -7.83
C LEU A 110 10.86 5.62 -7.28
N LEU A 111 12.07 5.67 -6.70
CA LEU A 111 12.64 6.90 -6.14
C LEU A 111 12.86 7.96 -7.21
N ARG A 112 13.34 7.57 -8.40
CA ARG A 112 13.46 8.50 -9.55
C ARG A 112 12.10 9.09 -9.91
N SER A 113 11.06 8.25 -9.92
CA SER A 113 9.67 8.66 -10.22
C SER A 113 9.14 9.66 -9.17
N VAL A 114 9.35 9.36 -7.89
CA VAL A 114 8.96 10.23 -6.76
C VAL A 114 9.69 11.56 -6.81
N LEU A 115 11.02 11.56 -6.96
CA LEU A 115 11.82 12.79 -6.99
C LEU A 115 11.40 13.72 -8.14
N ALA A 116 11.16 13.17 -9.33
CA ALA A 116 10.69 13.95 -10.48
C ALA A 116 9.36 14.69 -10.24
N ARG A 117 8.55 14.25 -9.27
CA ARG A 117 7.24 14.82 -8.92
C ARG A 117 7.26 15.72 -7.68
N LEU A 118 8.31 15.62 -6.87
CA LEU A 118 8.52 16.46 -5.69
C LEU A 118 9.24 17.76 -6.02
N HIS A 119 9.92 17.82 -7.16
CA HIS A 119 10.39 19.10 -7.68
C HIS A 119 9.17 19.98 -7.97
N PRO A 120 9.16 21.25 -7.52
CA PRO A 120 8.06 22.15 -7.83
C PRO A 120 7.92 22.19 -9.35
N ALA A 121 6.77 21.74 -9.85
CA ALA A 121 6.29 22.28 -11.11
C ALA A 121 6.31 23.79 -10.92
N ASP A 122 6.96 24.52 -11.81
CA ASP A 122 6.96 25.99 -11.81
C ASP A 122 5.59 26.49 -11.37
N ASP A 123 5.52 27.10 -10.19
CA ASP A 123 4.30 27.63 -9.62
C ASP A 123 3.82 28.75 -10.54
N GLY A 124 2.92 28.41 -11.47
CA GLY A 124 2.01 29.38 -12.07
C GLY A 124 1.33 30.20 -10.95
N PRO A 125 0.92 31.44 -11.24
CA PRO A 125 0.58 32.42 -10.22
C PRO A 125 -0.45 31.87 -9.23
N ARG A 126 -0.03 31.75 -7.96
CA ARG A 126 -0.87 31.32 -6.84
C ARG A 126 -2.01 32.32 -6.66
N PRO A 127 -3.28 31.89 -6.57
CA PRO A 127 -4.39 32.82 -6.32
C PRO A 127 -4.22 33.51 -4.95
N PRO A 128 -4.64 34.78 -4.80
CA PRO A 128 -4.55 35.48 -3.53
C PRO A 128 -5.39 34.76 -2.48
N ARG A 129 -4.82 34.61 -1.28
CA ARG A 129 -5.55 34.13 -0.10
C ARG A 129 -6.56 35.21 0.37
N PRO A 130 -7.71 34.78 0.92
CA PRO A 130 -8.74 35.69 1.44
C PRO A 130 -8.25 36.53 2.62
#